data_AF-A0A9X3Q382-F1
#
_entry.id   AF-A0A9X3Q382-F1
#
_cell.length_a   1.000
_cell.length_b   1.000
_cell.length_c   1.000
_cell.angle_alpha   90.00
_cell.angle_beta   90.00
_cell.angle_gamma   90.00
#
_symmetry.space_group_name_H-M   'P 1'
#
loop_
_entity.id
_entity.type
_entity.pdbx_description
1 polymer ?
#
loop_
_entity_poly.entity_id
_entity_poly.type
_entity_poly.pdbx_seq_one_letter_code
_entity_poly.pdbx_strand_id
1 'polypeptide(L)'
;MSQHSVPLKELRSGGPPKDGIPAILNPIFVQVENASFLHDEDRVLGLSDGNQAKAYPVKILNWHEIVNDMIGGKPVLVTYCPLCGTGIGFDPVVNGRPVTFGVSGLLYQSDLVMYDHQTESLWSQISMEAIAGPMTGVKLKHIFLTHTTWGEWRRRHLNTLVLSTKTGYFRDYDRDPYLGYAQRADLMFDTNHFDPSYHPKEWVLGFRGNTQSFGPSKLTSPV
;
A
#
# COMPACT_ATOMS: atom_id res chain seq x y z
N MET A 1 -4.84 26.69 -14.41
CA MET A 1 -3.64 25.82 -14.35
C MET A 1 -3.79 24.93 -13.14
N SER A 2 -3.68 23.61 -13.28
CA SER A 2 -3.75 22.68 -12.14
C SER A 2 -2.51 22.88 -11.26
N GLN A 3 -2.70 23.10 -9.96
CA GLN A 3 -1.59 23.16 -9.01
C GLN A 3 -0.84 21.82 -9.00
N HIS A 4 0.48 21.85 -8.86
CA HIS A 4 1.32 20.67 -8.73
C HIS A 4 2.60 20.99 -7.95
N SER A 5 3.05 20.08 -7.10
CA SER A 5 4.31 20.19 -6.33
C SER A 5 5.46 19.39 -6.93
N VAL A 6 5.18 18.59 -7.98
CA VAL A 6 6.18 17.82 -8.74
C VAL A 6 6.09 18.14 -10.24
N PRO A 7 7.16 17.94 -11.03
CA PRO A 7 7.10 18.10 -12.48
C PRO A 7 6.17 17.05 -13.12
N LEU A 8 5.10 17.46 -13.80
CA LEU A 8 4.12 16.53 -14.39
C LEU A 8 4.73 15.51 -15.37
N LYS A 9 5.84 15.87 -16.03
CA LYS A 9 6.61 14.98 -16.92
C LYS A 9 7.24 13.77 -16.21
N GLU A 10 7.36 13.82 -14.89
CA GLU A 10 7.87 12.74 -14.05
C GLU A 10 6.76 11.77 -13.62
N LEU A 11 5.49 12.11 -13.83
CA LEU A 11 4.38 11.17 -13.69
C LEU A 11 4.36 10.26 -14.92
N ARG A 12 4.67 8.99 -14.70
CA ARG A 12 4.75 7.98 -15.77
C ARG A 12 3.53 7.08 -15.74
N SER A 13 3.07 6.63 -16.90
CA SER A 13 2.06 5.58 -16.96
C SER A 13 2.66 4.25 -16.50
N GLY A 14 1.98 3.57 -15.58
CA GLY A 14 2.29 2.21 -15.17
C GLY A 14 1.81 1.15 -16.17
N GLY A 15 1.10 1.56 -17.23
CA GLY A 15 0.50 0.67 -18.23
C GLY A 15 -1.03 0.64 -18.14
N PRO A 16 -1.62 0.22 -17.00
CA PRO A 16 -3.06 0.31 -16.79
C PRO A 16 -3.55 1.76 -16.80
N PRO A 17 -4.75 2.04 -17.35
CA PRO A 17 -5.39 3.35 -17.21
C PRO A 17 -5.82 3.60 -15.76
N LYS A 18 -6.33 4.81 -15.48
CA LYS A 18 -7.07 5.11 -14.24
C LYS A 18 -8.12 4.03 -13.99
N ASP A 19 -8.15 3.49 -12.77
CA ASP A 19 -8.98 2.36 -12.34
C ASP A 19 -8.80 1.03 -13.11
N GLY A 20 -7.77 0.92 -13.96
CA GLY A 20 -7.39 -0.34 -14.61
C GLY A 20 -6.92 -1.41 -13.61
N ILE A 21 -6.46 -0.97 -12.44
CA ILE A 21 -6.30 -1.77 -11.23
C ILE A 21 -7.40 -1.32 -10.25
N PRO A 22 -8.47 -2.11 -10.07
CA PRO A 22 -9.63 -1.63 -9.33
C PRO A 22 -9.36 -1.61 -7.83
N ALA A 23 -9.48 -0.44 -7.19
CA ALA A 23 -9.44 -0.33 -5.74
C ALA A 23 -10.64 -1.06 -5.10
N ILE A 24 -10.44 -1.64 -3.91
CA ILE A 24 -11.53 -2.25 -3.13
C ILE A 24 -12.19 -1.14 -2.30
N LEU A 25 -13.42 -0.79 -2.64
CA LEU A 25 -14.19 0.28 -1.96
C LEU A 25 -15.10 -0.23 -0.85
N ASN A 26 -15.54 -1.49 -0.95
CA ASN A 26 -16.45 -2.13 0.01
C ASN A 26 -15.89 -3.51 0.40
N PRO A 27 -14.81 -3.55 1.20
CA PRO A 27 -14.13 -4.80 1.51
C PRO A 27 -15.01 -5.75 2.32
N ILE A 28 -15.03 -7.02 1.91
CA ILE A 28 -15.68 -8.10 2.65
C ILE A 28 -14.62 -8.84 3.46
N PHE A 29 -14.86 -8.97 4.75
CA PHE A 29 -13.97 -9.69 5.67
C PHE A 29 -14.58 -11.01 6.12
N VAL A 30 -13.70 -11.99 6.35
CA VAL A 30 -14.04 -13.28 6.93
C VAL A 30 -13.29 -13.47 8.25
N GLN A 31 -13.79 -14.37 9.09
CA GLN A 31 -13.09 -14.84 10.28
C GLN A 31 -11.90 -15.73 9.91
N VAL A 32 -10.97 -15.91 10.85
CA VAL A 32 -9.74 -16.73 10.69
C VAL A 32 -10.04 -18.13 10.16
N GLU A 33 -11.09 -18.78 10.66
CA GLU A 33 -11.46 -20.16 10.31
C GLU A 33 -11.92 -20.29 8.85
N ASN A 34 -12.42 -19.18 8.28
CA ASN A 34 -12.90 -19.10 6.91
C ASN A 34 -11.83 -18.55 5.94
N ALA A 35 -10.63 -18.26 6.44
CA ALA A 35 -9.49 -17.83 5.64
C ALA A 35 -8.67 -19.02 5.11
N SER A 36 -9.33 -20.10 4.68
CA SER A 36 -8.69 -21.34 4.19
C SER A 36 -7.86 -21.14 2.91
N PHE A 37 -8.00 -19.98 2.27
CA PHE A 37 -7.19 -19.60 1.13
C PHE A 37 -5.81 -19.07 1.53
N LEU A 38 -5.49 -18.90 2.82
CA LEU A 38 -4.16 -18.47 3.27
C LEU A 38 -3.37 -19.60 3.90
N HIS A 39 -2.09 -19.69 3.54
CA HIS A 39 -1.08 -20.51 4.19
C HIS A 39 -0.25 -19.67 5.16
N ASP A 40 0.46 -20.30 6.10
CA ASP A 40 1.13 -19.60 7.21
C ASP A 40 2.26 -18.68 6.75
N GLU A 41 2.88 -19.03 5.63
CA GLU A 41 3.91 -18.29 4.93
C GLU A 41 3.39 -17.10 4.09
N ASP A 42 2.08 -17.04 3.82
CA ASP A 42 1.50 -15.98 3.00
C ASP A 42 1.73 -14.62 3.67
N ARG A 43 2.16 -13.64 2.88
CA ARG A 43 2.42 -12.28 3.37
C ARG A 43 1.10 -11.53 3.59
N VAL A 44 1.01 -10.83 4.71
CA VAL A 44 -0.12 -9.97 5.05
C VAL A 44 0.35 -8.61 5.54
N LEU A 45 -0.45 -7.57 5.28
CA LEU A 45 -0.40 -6.34 6.06
C LEU A 45 -1.41 -6.48 7.21
N GLY A 46 -0.95 -6.32 8.45
CA GLY A 46 -1.79 -6.34 9.64
C GLY A 46 -2.06 -4.93 10.15
N LEU A 47 -3.31 -4.64 10.51
CA LEU A 47 -3.73 -3.41 11.17
C LEU A 47 -4.52 -3.76 12.43
N SER A 48 -4.21 -3.10 13.55
CA SER A 48 -4.97 -3.24 14.79
C SER A 48 -5.10 -1.87 15.45
N ASP A 49 -6.31 -1.55 15.91
CA ASP A 49 -6.58 -0.35 16.73
C ASP A 49 -6.64 -0.67 18.24
N GLY A 50 -6.25 -1.89 18.62
CA GLY A 50 -6.34 -2.43 19.98
C GLY A 50 -7.65 -3.16 20.27
N ASN A 51 -8.75 -2.81 19.58
CA ASN A 51 -10.06 -3.43 19.78
C ASN A 51 -10.41 -4.39 18.63
N GLN A 52 -10.05 -4.04 17.40
CA GLN A 52 -10.25 -4.84 16.21
C GLN A 52 -8.92 -4.98 15.47
N ALA A 53 -8.66 -6.19 15.00
CA ALA A 53 -7.52 -6.51 14.15
C ALA A 53 -8.01 -6.99 12.78
N LYS A 54 -7.33 -6.54 11.72
CA LYS A 54 -7.59 -6.93 10.34
C LYS A 54 -6.31 -7.30 9.63
N ALA A 55 -6.36 -8.32 8.79
CA ALA A 55 -5.29 -8.74 7.89
C ALA A 55 -5.70 -8.49 6.43
N TYR A 56 -4.77 -7.94 5.66
CA TYR A 56 -4.91 -7.68 4.23
C TYR A 56 -3.86 -8.51 3.48
N PRO A 57 -4.26 -9.63 2.86
CA PRO A 57 -3.32 -10.50 2.16
C PRO A 57 -2.65 -9.80 0.98
N VAL A 58 -1.31 -9.85 0.94
CA VAL A 58 -0.52 -9.25 -0.13
C VAL A 58 -0.92 -9.81 -1.49
N LYS A 59 -1.25 -11.10 -1.57
CA LYS A 59 -1.72 -11.71 -2.82
C LYS A 59 -3.03 -11.13 -3.35
N ILE A 60 -3.88 -10.57 -2.50
CA ILE A 60 -5.06 -9.79 -2.93
C ILE A 60 -4.62 -8.37 -3.29
N LEU A 61 -3.79 -7.75 -2.46
CA LEU A 61 -3.29 -6.39 -2.69
C LEU A 61 -2.48 -6.24 -4.00
N ASN A 62 -1.81 -7.30 -4.46
CA ASN A 62 -1.13 -7.31 -5.77
C ASN A 62 -2.10 -7.05 -6.93
N TRP A 63 -3.40 -7.33 -6.78
CA TRP A 63 -4.39 -7.12 -7.84
C TRP A 63 -5.23 -5.85 -7.68
N HIS A 64 -5.15 -5.21 -6.52
CA HIS A 64 -6.07 -4.13 -6.13
C HIS A 64 -5.37 -2.87 -5.65
N GLU A 65 -4.16 -3.00 -5.11
CA GLU A 65 -3.26 -1.96 -4.58
C GLU A 65 -3.82 -1.09 -3.46
N ILE A 66 -5.13 -0.84 -3.41
CA ILE A 66 -5.81 0.08 -2.51
C ILE A 66 -7.07 -0.59 -1.94
N VAL A 67 -7.25 -0.49 -0.63
CA VAL A 67 -8.47 -0.87 0.09
C VAL A 67 -8.93 0.32 0.93
N ASN A 68 -10.14 0.81 0.65
CA ASN A 68 -10.84 1.78 1.48
C ASN A 68 -11.66 0.98 2.50
N ASP A 69 -11.28 1.03 3.77
CA ASP A 69 -11.87 0.20 4.82
C ASP A 69 -12.29 1.03 6.05
N MET A 70 -12.98 0.38 6.98
CA MET A 70 -13.36 0.89 8.29
C MET A 70 -12.85 -0.06 9.37
N ILE A 71 -12.07 0.43 10.35
CA ILE A 71 -11.68 -0.33 11.54
C ILE A 71 -12.19 0.38 12.79
N GLY A 72 -12.89 -0.34 13.67
CA GLY A 72 -13.48 0.27 14.87
C GLY A 72 -14.38 1.48 14.58
N GLY A 73 -15.04 1.51 13.41
CA GLY A 73 -15.88 2.63 12.96
C GLY A 73 -15.11 3.85 12.43
N LYS A 74 -13.78 3.78 12.29
CA LYS A 74 -12.95 4.84 11.71
C LYS A 74 -12.50 4.47 10.31
N PRO A 75 -12.51 5.42 9.35
CA PRO A 75 -12.02 5.15 8.01
C PRO A 75 -10.51 4.94 8.03
N VAL A 76 -10.05 3.98 7.26
CA VAL A 76 -8.65 3.67 7.04
C VAL A 76 -8.43 3.36 5.57
N LEU A 77 -7.30 3.80 5.05
CA LEU A 77 -6.89 3.53 3.69
C LEU A 77 -5.65 2.64 3.74
N VAL A 78 -5.74 1.42 3.22
CA VAL A 78 -4.60 0.50 3.12
C VAL A 78 -4.13 0.49 1.68
N THR A 79 -2.83 0.69 1.50
CA THR A 79 -2.21 0.80 0.18
C THR A 79 -1.01 -0.13 0.09
N TYR A 80 -0.74 -0.65 -1.09
CA TYR A 80 0.39 -1.51 -1.38
C TYR A 80 0.87 -1.30 -2.81
N CYS A 81 2.15 -0.95 -2.97
CA CYS A 81 2.81 -0.89 -4.26
C CYS A 81 3.53 -2.24 -4.52
N PRO A 82 3.07 -3.07 -5.47
CA PRO A 82 3.68 -4.36 -5.75
C PRO A 82 5.10 -4.24 -6.31
N LEU A 83 5.41 -3.11 -6.96
CA LEU A 83 6.73 -2.87 -7.56
C LEU A 83 7.80 -2.57 -6.50
N CYS A 84 7.41 -1.91 -5.41
CA CYS A 84 8.31 -1.53 -4.31
C CYS A 84 8.23 -2.48 -3.12
N GLY A 85 7.19 -3.32 -3.03
CA GLY A 85 6.89 -4.11 -1.84
C GLY A 85 6.38 -3.28 -0.65
N THR A 86 6.12 -1.99 -0.85
CA THR A 86 5.78 -1.04 0.19
C THR A 86 4.28 -1.04 0.48
N GLY A 87 3.92 -1.22 1.75
CA GLY A 87 2.54 -1.15 2.22
C GLY A 87 2.38 -0.07 3.27
N ILE A 88 1.47 0.88 3.05
CA ILE A 88 1.26 2.05 3.91
C ILE A 88 -0.22 2.19 4.27
N GLY A 89 -0.50 2.49 5.53
CA GLY A 89 -1.83 2.83 6.02
C GLY A 89 -2.00 4.34 6.16
N PHE A 90 -3.20 4.85 5.91
CA PHE A 90 -3.53 6.26 6.10
C PHE A 90 -4.87 6.47 6.79
N ASP A 91 -4.99 7.56 7.54
CA ASP A 91 -6.26 8.18 7.90
C ASP A 91 -6.71 9.04 6.70
N PRO A 92 -7.78 8.64 5.98
CA PRO A 92 -8.21 9.34 4.79
C PRO A 92 -9.16 10.51 5.12
N VAL A 93 -9.19 11.00 6.37
CA VAL A 93 -9.95 12.20 6.72
C VAL A 93 -9.15 13.45 6.37
N VAL A 94 -9.59 14.14 5.32
CA VAL A 94 -9.01 15.40 4.86
C VAL A 94 -9.99 16.53 5.14
N ASN A 95 -9.52 17.61 5.78
CA ASN A 95 -10.35 18.76 6.15
C ASN A 95 -11.64 18.37 6.91
N GLY A 96 -11.52 17.36 7.78
CA GLY A 96 -12.63 16.87 8.61
C GLY A 96 -13.65 15.98 7.88
N ARG A 97 -13.38 15.57 6.63
CA ARG A 97 -14.27 14.70 5.85
C ARG A 97 -13.53 13.44 5.36
N PRO A 98 -14.14 12.25 5.43
CA PRO A 98 -13.58 11.07 4.78
C PRO A 98 -13.47 11.28 3.26
N VAL A 99 -12.32 10.89 2.73
CA VAL A 99 -11.99 10.88 1.29
C VAL A 99 -11.82 9.43 0.85
N THR A 100 -12.17 9.13 -0.39
CA THR A 100 -12.03 7.78 -0.94
C THR A 100 -11.04 7.78 -2.09
N PHE A 101 -10.19 6.77 -2.15
CA PHE A 101 -9.07 6.73 -3.08
C PHE A 101 -9.19 5.60 -4.09
N GLY A 102 -8.72 5.85 -5.30
CA GLY A 102 -8.58 4.88 -6.38
C GLY A 102 -7.17 4.87 -6.96
N VAL A 103 -6.91 3.93 -7.86
CA VAL A 103 -5.60 3.79 -8.51
C VAL A 103 -5.57 4.64 -9.77
N SER A 104 -4.60 5.57 -9.87
CA SER A 104 -4.55 6.49 -11.01
C SER A 104 -3.99 5.86 -12.29
N GLY A 105 -3.30 4.71 -12.17
CA GLY A 105 -2.49 4.13 -13.25
C GLY A 105 -1.17 4.86 -13.49
N LEU A 106 -0.87 5.91 -12.71
CA LEU A 106 0.38 6.66 -12.77
C LEU A 106 1.35 6.21 -11.68
N LEU A 107 2.63 6.43 -11.95
CA LEU A 107 3.74 6.23 -11.03
C LEU A 107 4.53 7.53 -10.89
N TYR A 108 5.04 7.77 -9.68
CA TYR A 108 5.99 8.84 -9.39
C TYR A 108 7.19 8.23 -8.68
N GLN A 109 8.37 8.31 -9.30
CA GLN A 109 9.58 7.62 -8.81
C GLN A 109 9.35 6.10 -8.58
N SER A 110 8.65 5.47 -9.52
CA SER A 110 8.30 4.05 -9.51
C SER A 110 7.35 3.60 -8.39
N ASP A 111 6.82 4.56 -7.63
CA ASP A 111 5.85 4.34 -6.57
C ASP A 111 4.42 4.68 -7.02
N LEU A 112 3.44 4.04 -6.39
CA LEU A 112 2.02 4.18 -6.65
C LEU A 112 1.57 5.65 -6.50
N VAL A 113 0.93 6.18 -7.56
CA VAL A 113 0.15 7.42 -7.45
C VAL A 113 -1.33 7.08 -7.32
N MET A 114 -1.92 7.50 -6.22
CA MET A 114 -3.35 7.38 -5.95
C MET A 114 -4.08 8.60 -6.50
N TYR A 115 -5.39 8.52 -6.65
CA TYR A 115 -6.23 9.71 -6.80
C TYR A 115 -7.40 9.69 -5.81
N ASP A 116 -7.88 10.85 -5.39
CA ASP A 116 -9.11 10.94 -4.61
C ASP A 116 -10.34 11.15 -5.48
N HIS A 117 -11.46 10.51 -5.13
CA HIS A 117 -12.69 10.60 -5.91
C HIS A 117 -13.39 11.96 -5.78
N GLN A 118 -13.10 12.73 -4.73
CA GLN A 118 -13.81 13.96 -4.40
C GLN A 118 -13.33 15.16 -5.22
N THR A 119 -12.05 15.20 -5.56
CA THR A 119 -11.41 16.33 -6.25
C THR A 119 -10.55 15.91 -7.43
N GLU A 120 -10.35 14.60 -7.63
CA GLU A 120 -9.44 14.05 -8.64
C GLU A 120 -7.99 14.53 -8.48
N SER A 121 -7.58 14.90 -7.27
CA SER A 121 -6.18 15.21 -7.00
C SER A 121 -5.37 13.92 -7.00
N LEU A 122 -4.11 14.03 -7.41
CA LEU A 122 -3.14 12.93 -7.42
C LEU A 122 -2.30 12.98 -6.14
N TRP A 123 -2.11 11.83 -5.52
CA TRP A 123 -1.41 11.68 -4.24
C TRP A 123 -0.30 10.66 -4.36
N SER A 124 0.91 11.01 -3.90
CA SER A 124 2.01 10.04 -3.81
C SER A 124 1.88 9.25 -2.50
N GLN A 125 1.97 7.93 -2.61
CA GLN A 125 1.91 7.03 -1.47
C GLN A 125 3.13 7.26 -0.54
N ILE A 126 4.34 7.30 -1.08
CA ILE A 126 5.56 7.50 -0.28
C ILE A 126 5.64 8.89 0.37
N SER A 127 5.31 9.97 -0.35
CA SER A 127 5.34 11.31 0.23
C SER A 127 4.18 11.59 1.19
N MET A 128 3.13 10.76 1.12
CA MET A 128 1.88 10.89 1.87
C MET A 128 1.17 12.23 1.59
N GLU A 129 1.36 12.79 0.39
CA GLU A 129 0.94 14.14 0.02
C GLU A 129 0.27 14.17 -1.35
N ALA A 130 -0.71 15.06 -1.51
CA ALA A 130 -1.24 15.43 -2.80
C ALA A 130 -0.19 16.20 -3.61
N ILE A 131 0.18 15.67 -4.76
CA ILE A 131 1.26 16.18 -5.61
C ILE A 131 0.76 16.93 -6.85
N ALA A 132 -0.52 16.76 -7.22
CA ALA A 132 -1.16 17.53 -8.28
C ALA A 132 -2.68 17.61 -8.06
N GLY A 133 -3.32 18.68 -8.56
CA GLY A 133 -4.76 18.90 -8.45
C GLY A 133 -5.16 19.81 -7.27
N PRO A 134 -6.46 19.98 -7.02
CA PRO A 134 -6.98 20.92 -6.02
C PRO A 134 -6.44 20.75 -4.59
N MET A 135 -6.03 19.53 -4.21
CA MET A 135 -5.53 19.22 -2.86
C MET A 135 -4.00 19.35 -2.73
N THR A 136 -3.27 19.80 -3.77
CA THR A 136 -1.79 19.87 -3.76
C THR A 136 -1.23 20.47 -2.47
N GLY A 137 -0.27 19.77 -1.84
CA GLY A 137 0.35 20.16 -0.58
C GLY A 137 -0.33 19.60 0.68
N VAL A 138 -1.56 19.07 0.56
CA VAL A 138 -2.25 18.42 1.67
C VAL A 138 -1.63 17.05 1.95
N LYS A 139 -1.48 16.72 3.24
CA LYS A 139 -0.87 15.47 3.70
C LYS A 139 -1.88 14.53 4.36
N LEU A 140 -1.74 13.25 4.09
CA LEU A 140 -2.42 12.17 4.81
C LEU A 140 -1.65 11.84 6.09
N LYS A 141 -2.39 11.49 7.14
CA LYS A 141 -1.76 11.01 8.38
C LYS A 141 -1.46 9.52 8.23
N HIS A 142 -0.24 9.14 8.53
CA HIS A 142 0.20 7.75 8.50
C HIS A 142 -0.46 6.91 9.60
N ILE A 143 -0.85 5.68 9.25
CA ILE A 143 -1.27 4.62 10.17
C ILE A 143 -0.28 3.47 10.02
N PHE A 144 0.27 3.02 11.15
CA PHE A 144 1.21 1.90 11.16
C PHE A 144 0.54 0.59 10.75
N LEU A 145 1.13 -0.06 9.74
CA LEU A 145 0.81 -1.42 9.33
C LEU A 145 1.94 -2.36 9.75
N THR A 146 1.59 -3.56 10.21
CA THR A 146 2.53 -4.63 10.47
C THR A 146 2.74 -5.44 9.20
N HIS A 147 3.94 -5.42 8.64
CA HIS A 147 4.33 -6.34 7.57
C HIS A 147 4.79 -7.65 8.18
N THR A 148 4.09 -8.75 7.89
CA THR A 148 4.39 -10.05 8.51
C THR A 148 3.81 -11.20 7.68
N THR A 149 3.94 -12.44 8.14
CA THR A 149 3.25 -13.59 7.55
C THR A 149 1.93 -13.83 8.24
N TRP A 150 1.02 -14.53 7.56
CA TRP A 150 -0.28 -14.90 8.09
C TRP A 150 -0.16 -15.71 9.38
N GLY A 151 0.75 -16.68 9.43
CA GLY A 151 1.02 -17.50 10.60
C GLY A 151 1.45 -16.67 11.81
N GLU A 152 2.35 -15.70 11.64
CA GLU A 152 2.78 -14.79 12.71
C GLU A 152 1.65 -13.85 13.17
N TRP A 153 0.84 -13.36 12.22
CA TRP A 153 -0.26 -12.45 12.53
C TRP A 153 -1.37 -13.15 13.30
N ARG A 154 -1.86 -14.29 12.80
CA ARG A 154 -2.98 -15.02 13.41
C ARG A 154 -2.67 -15.54 14.80
N ARG A 155 -1.40 -15.90 15.09
CA ARG A 155 -0.96 -16.28 16.44
C ARG A 155 -1.05 -15.14 17.45
N ARG A 156 -0.86 -13.90 17.01
CA ARG A 156 -0.93 -12.69 17.86
C ARG A 156 -2.33 -12.09 17.93
N HIS A 157 -3.15 -12.32 16.91
CA HIS A 157 -4.48 -11.75 16.76
C HIS A 157 -5.52 -12.84 16.45
N LEU A 158 -5.87 -13.64 17.45
CA LEU A 158 -6.73 -14.83 17.30
C LEU A 158 -8.13 -14.52 16.73
N ASN A 159 -8.65 -13.32 16.97
CA ASN A 159 -9.96 -12.86 16.47
C ASN A 159 -9.83 -11.88 15.30
N THR A 160 -8.70 -11.91 14.57
CA THR A 160 -8.50 -11.01 13.43
C THR A 160 -9.52 -11.30 12.33
N LEU A 161 -9.99 -10.25 11.68
CA LEU A 161 -10.70 -10.37 10.42
C LEU A 161 -9.69 -10.45 9.27
N VAL A 162 -10.04 -11.12 8.19
CA VAL A 162 -9.18 -11.29 7.01
C VAL A 162 -9.92 -10.79 5.77
N LEU A 163 -9.30 -9.92 4.98
CA LEU A 163 -9.86 -9.48 3.70
C LEU A 163 -10.08 -10.71 2.81
N SER A 164 -11.31 -10.92 2.37
CA SER A 164 -11.68 -12.11 1.60
C SER A 164 -11.40 -11.95 0.11
N THR A 165 -11.33 -13.06 -0.61
CA THR A 165 -11.27 -13.11 -2.08
C THR A 165 -12.56 -12.65 -2.77
N LYS A 166 -13.66 -12.43 -2.04
CA LYS A 166 -14.91 -11.88 -2.57
C LYS A 166 -14.82 -10.37 -2.71
N THR A 167 -13.97 -9.90 -3.62
CA THR A 167 -13.70 -8.48 -3.87
C THR A 167 -14.70 -7.83 -4.82
N GLY A 168 -15.56 -8.64 -5.46
CA GLY A 168 -16.44 -8.20 -6.56
C GLY A 168 -15.81 -8.33 -7.95
N TYR A 169 -14.56 -8.80 -8.04
CA TYR A 169 -13.84 -8.99 -9.31
C TYR A 169 -13.47 -10.46 -9.54
N PHE A 170 -13.52 -10.89 -10.79
CA PHE A 170 -13.08 -12.23 -11.17
C PHE A 170 -11.55 -12.24 -11.34
N ARG A 171 -10.84 -12.67 -10.29
CA ARG A 171 -9.38 -12.78 -10.23
C ARG A 171 -8.99 -14.14 -9.63
N ASP A 172 -7.86 -14.67 -10.10
CA ASP A 172 -7.18 -15.79 -9.45
C ASP A 172 -6.12 -15.23 -8.51
N TYR A 173 -6.43 -15.20 -7.21
CA TYR A 173 -5.55 -14.62 -6.19
C TYR A 173 -4.40 -15.53 -5.76
N ASP A 174 -4.38 -16.79 -6.20
CA ASP A 174 -3.24 -17.68 -5.99
C ASP A 174 -2.16 -17.48 -7.06
N ARG A 175 -2.50 -16.79 -8.15
CA ARG A 175 -1.55 -16.31 -9.15
C ARG A 175 -1.04 -14.91 -8.79
N ASP A 176 0.26 -14.79 -8.58
CA ASP A 176 0.93 -13.49 -8.44
C ASP A 176 1.19 -12.85 -9.83
N PRO A 177 0.58 -11.69 -10.15
CA PRO A 177 0.82 -11.01 -11.41
C PRO A 177 2.24 -10.44 -11.54
N TYR A 178 2.98 -10.34 -10.43
CA TYR A 178 4.36 -9.87 -10.37
C TYR A 178 5.37 -10.99 -10.08
N LEU A 179 4.96 -12.27 -10.24
CA LEU A 179 5.82 -13.41 -9.95
C LEU A 179 7.19 -13.28 -10.63
N GLY A 180 8.26 -13.45 -9.85
CA GLY A 180 9.64 -13.36 -10.35
C GLY A 180 10.19 -11.93 -10.42
N TYR A 181 9.36 -10.89 -10.32
CA TYR A 181 9.84 -9.51 -10.41
C TYR A 181 10.70 -9.11 -9.21
N ALA A 182 10.29 -9.47 -7.99
CA ALA A 182 11.05 -9.14 -6.77
C ALA A 182 12.49 -9.70 -6.78
N GLN A 183 12.71 -10.81 -7.48
CA GLN A 183 14.01 -11.50 -7.57
C GLN A 183 14.90 -10.98 -8.70
N ARG A 184 14.38 -10.14 -9.60
CA ARG A 184 15.18 -9.57 -10.68
C ARG A 184 15.73 -8.19 -10.30
N ALA A 185 16.93 -7.89 -10.78
CA ALA A 185 17.57 -6.60 -10.57
C ALA A 185 17.10 -5.50 -11.55
N ASP A 186 16.35 -5.85 -12.61
CA ASP A 186 15.76 -4.85 -13.51
C ASP A 186 14.57 -4.16 -12.83
N LEU A 187 14.54 -2.83 -12.92
CA LEU A 187 13.36 -2.06 -12.54
C LEU A 187 12.44 -1.95 -13.76
N MET A 188 11.14 -2.18 -13.58
CA MET A 188 10.15 -1.88 -14.61
C MET A 188 10.08 -0.37 -14.91
N PHE A 189 10.47 0.46 -13.93
CA PHE A 189 10.50 1.92 -14.03
C PHE A 189 11.70 2.48 -13.25
N ASP A 190 12.43 3.43 -13.84
CA ASP A 190 13.63 4.02 -13.25
C ASP A 190 13.33 4.88 -12.00
N THR A 191 14.21 4.81 -11.01
CA THR A 191 14.17 5.63 -9.79
C THR A 191 15.34 6.63 -9.76
N ASN A 192 15.09 7.86 -9.29
CA ASN A 192 16.11 8.91 -9.25
C ASN A 192 17.13 8.76 -8.10
N HIS A 193 16.90 7.84 -7.17
CA HIS A 193 17.81 7.52 -6.06
C HIS A 193 18.09 6.02 -6.08
N PHE A 194 19.37 5.66 -6.21
CA PHE A 194 19.84 4.28 -6.28
C PHE A 194 21.14 4.16 -5.49
N ASP A 195 21.23 3.15 -4.63
CA ASP A 195 22.49 2.75 -4.00
C ASP A 195 22.96 1.44 -4.65
N PRO A 196 24.07 1.44 -5.43
CA PRO A 196 24.58 0.26 -6.10
C PRO A 196 25.07 -0.84 -5.15
N SER A 197 25.18 -0.53 -3.86
CA SER A 197 25.65 -1.48 -2.84
C SER A 197 24.60 -2.52 -2.46
N TYR A 198 23.33 -2.31 -2.84
CA TYR A 198 22.21 -3.19 -2.50
C TYR A 198 21.49 -3.70 -3.75
N HIS A 199 20.82 -4.84 -3.61
CA HIS A 199 19.87 -5.26 -4.64
C HIS A 199 18.79 -4.17 -4.77
N PRO A 200 18.37 -3.76 -5.98
CA PRO A 200 17.42 -2.64 -6.17
C PRO A 200 16.07 -2.82 -5.48
N LYS A 201 15.73 -4.06 -5.10
CA LYS A 201 14.50 -4.46 -4.41
C LYS A 201 14.77 -5.08 -3.04
N GLU A 202 15.94 -4.81 -2.46
CA GLU A 202 16.29 -5.23 -1.11
C GLU A 202 15.27 -4.65 -0.11
N TRP A 203 14.86 -5.45 0.88
CA TRP A 203 13.98 -4.96 1.94
C TRP A 203 14.76 -4.01 2.85
N VAL A 204 14.27 -2.78 2.96
CA VAL A 204 14.91 -1.72 3.74
C VAL A 204 13.99 -1.22 4.83
N LEU A 205 14.54 -1.00 6.03
CA LEU A 205 13.82 -0.31 7.10
C LEU A 205 14.09 1.19 7.00
N GLY A 206 13.06 1.97 6.68
CA GLY A 206 13.12 3.43 6.75
C GLY A 206 12.76 3.94 8.15
N PHE A 207 13.62 4.76 8.75
CA PHE A 207 13.34 5.45 10.02
C PHE A 207 13.28 6.96 9.81
N ARG A 208 12.23 7.60 10.34
CA ARG A 208 12.08 9.06 10.35
C ARG A 208 12.07 9.58 11.79
N GLY A 209 13.20 10.14 12.23
CA GLY A 209 13.32 10.89 13.48
C GLY A 209 13.17 12.40 13.25
N ASN A 210 12.92 13.17 14.31
CA ASN A 210 12.65 14.62 14.23
C ASN A 210 13.80 15.49 13.69
N THR A 211 14.97 14.95 13.36
CA THR A 211 16.10 15.74 12.83
C THR A 211 16.94 15.07 11.74
N GLN A 212 16.60 13.87 11.26
CA GLN A 212 17.26 13.25 10.10
C GLN A 212 16.53 11.97 9.63
N SER A 213 16.48 11.76 8.31
CA SER A 213 16.14 10.49 7.68
C SER A 213 17.44 9.73 7.43
N PHE A 214 17.57 8.51 7.94
CA PHE A 214 18.73 7.66 7.64
C PHE A 214 18.34 6.66 6.55
N GLY A 215 19.27 6.41 5.62
CA GLY A 215 19.17 5.35 4.63
C GLY A 215 19.19 3.95 5.25
N PRO A 216 19.04 2.90 4.43
CA PRO A 216 18.88 1.53 4.91
C PRO A 216 20.01 1.11 5.85
N SER A 217 19.64 0.65 7.05
CA SER A 217 20.58 0.06 7.99
C SER A 217 20.28 -1.42 8.21
N LYS A 218 21.33 -2.24 8.14
CA LYS A 218 21.29 -3.66 8.45
C LYS A 218 21.19 -3.81 9.96
N LEU A 219 20.00 -4.07 10.50
CA LEU A 219 19.88 -4.62 11.84
C LEU A 219 20.18 -6.11 11.76
N THR A 220 21.44 -6.48 11.94
CA THR A 220 21.77 -7.83 12.40
C THR A 220 21.28 -7.91 13.85
N SER A 221 20.21 -8.67 14.09
CA SER A 221 19.86 -9.06 15.46
C SER A 221 21.08 -9.71 16.11
N PRO A 222 21.56 -9.23 17.28
CA PRO A 222 22.28 -10.11 18.17
C PRO A 222 21.28 -11.14 18.71
N VAL A 223 21.72 -12.41 18.73
CA VAL A 223 21.08 -13.50 19.47
C VAL A 223 20.96 -13.12 20.95
#